data_AF-A0A374EA08-F1
#
_entry.id   AF-A0A374EA08-F1
#
_cell.length_a   1.000
_cell.length_b   1.000
_cell.length_c   1.000
_cell.angle_alpha   90.00
_cell.angle_beta   90.00
_cell.angle_gamma   90.00
#
_symmetry.space_group_name_H-M   'P 1'
#
loop_
_entity.id
_entity.type
_entity.pdbx_description
1 polymer ?
#
loop_
_entity_poly.entity_id
_entity_poly.type
_entity_poly.pdbx_seq_one_letter_code
_entity_poly.pdbx_strand_id
1 'polypeptide(L)'
;MQNDIKKAIEDIYINGNTELFISKCRDTVDFLDELLEKIKTKSENVEKFFDSNEPSSEIRIVVNRCSFSEGEIEYVSLLQINKIVKYFYLQDEFSIANPDTDGMDLYLDGFRNEPYSKKQFDVDETICNFLTEKGYSRLYINDMDEVYPGIKKFKDREETNQMTVGKALFMDMWELCNSD
;
A
#
# COMPACT_ATOMS: atom_id res chain seq x y z
N MET A 1 16.60 -7.95 0.90
CA MET A 1 15.37 -8.76 0.74
C MET A 1 15.23 -9.79 1.83
N GLN A 2 14.05 -9.87 2.44
CA GLN A 2 13.71 -10.88 3.45
C GLN A 2 13.46 -12.24 2.78
N ASN A 3 13.85 -13.35 3.43
CA ASN A 3 13.84 -14.68 2.80
C ASN A 3 12.45 -15.12 2.32
N ASP A 4 11.40 -14.80 3.08
CA ASP A 4 10.03 -15.21 2.75
C ASP A 4 9.47 -14.42 1.55
N ILE A 5 9.81 -13.13 1.44
CA ILE A 5 9.50 -12.29 0.27
C ILE A 5 10.16 -12.85 -0.98
N LYS A 6 11.47 -13.12 -0.90
CA LYS A 6 12.22 -13.71 -1.99
C LYS A 6 11.58 -15.02 -2.45
N LYS A 7 11.30 -15.93 -1.51
CA LYS A 7 10.69 -17.22 -1.80
C LYS A 7 9.33 -17.08 -2.49
N ALA A 8 8.46 -16.18 -2.00
CA ALA A 8 7.16 -15.94 -2.62
C ALA A 8 7.30 -15.46 -4.07
N ILE A 9 8.22 -14.51 -4.32
CA ILE A 9 8.50 -13.98 -5.66
C ILE A 9 9.04 -15.09 -6.58
N GLU A 10 9.98 -15.92 -6.10
CA GLU A 10 10.52 -17.05 -6.87
C GLU A 10 9.43 -18.09 -7.19
N ASP A 11 8.59 -18.43 -6.21
CA ASP A 11 7.52 -19.42 -6.39
C ASP A 11 6.49 -18.96 -7.43
N ILE A 12 6.09 -17.69 -7.41
CA ILE A 12 5.09 -17.15 -8.34
C ILE A 12 5.69 -16.96 -9.74
N TYR A 13 6.81 -16.25 -9.85
CA TYR A 13 7.29 -15.70 -11.12
C TYR A 13 8.40 -16.52 -11.79
N ILE A 14 9.12 -17.37 -11.04
CA ILE A 14 10.19 -18.23 -11.59
C ILE A 14 9.71 -19.67 -11.70
N ASN A 15 9.09 -20.19 -10.65
CA ASN A 15 8.58 -21.56 -10.61
C ASN A 15 7.21 -21.70 -11.28
N GLY A 16 6.56 -20.57 -11.63
CA GLY A 16 5.33 -20.54 -12.41
C GLY A 16 4.07 -20.91 -11.63
N ASN A 17 4.08 -20.75 -10.29
CA ASN A 17 2.91 -21.02 -9.45
C ASN A 17 1.91 -19.84 -9.47
N THR A 18 1.40 -19.52 -10.66
CA THR A 18 0.46 -18.42 -10.87
C THR A 18 -0.93 -18.74 -10.30
N GLU A 19 -1.31 -20.01 -10.21
CA GLU A 19 -2.57 -20.43 -9.58
C GLU A 19 -2.64 -20.01 -8.11
N LEU A 20 -1.53 -20.14 -7.37
CA LEU A 20 -1.46 -19.65 -5.99
C LEU A 20 -1.67 -18.14 -5.92
N PHE A 21 -1.02 -17.37 -6.80
CA PHE A 21 -1.18 -15.92 -6.88
C PHE A 21 -2.63 -15.52 -7.13
N ILE A 22 -3.25 -16.08 -8.17
CA ILE A 22 -4.64 -15.81 -8.56
C ILE A 22 -5.60 -16.18 -7.42
N SER A 23 -5.40 -17.35 -6.79
CA SER A 23 -6.21 -17.78 -5.64
C SER A 23 -6.12 -16.78 -4.50
N LYS A 24 -4.92 -16.27 -4.20
CA LYS A 24 -4.71 -15.29 -3.11
C LYS A 24 -5.26 -13.92 -3.41
N CYS A 25 -5.25 -13.48 -4.67
CA CYS A 25 -5.86 -12.20 -5.04
C CYS A 25 -7.36 -12.18 -4.76
N ARG A 26 -8.04 -13.33 -4.95
CA ARG A 26 -9.47 -13.54 -4.67
C ARG A 26 -9.82 -13.63 -3.18
N ASP A 27 -8.83 -13.85 -2.31
CA ASP A 27 -9.05 -13.93 -0.87
C ASP A 27 -9.45 -12.56 -0.30
N THR A 28 -10.23 -12.56 0.78
CA THR A 28 -10.52 -11.37 1.59
C THR A 28 -9.65 -11.36 2.84
N VAL A 29 -9.36 -10.15 3.34
CA VAL A 29 -8.69 -9.98 4.64
C VAL A 29 -9.77 -10.07 5.73
N ASP A 30 -9.83 -11.22 6.42
CA ASP A 30 -10.88 -11.59 7.37
C ASP A 30 -11.02 -10.65 8.57
N PHE A 31 -9.91 -10.05 9.02
CA PHE A 31 -9.89 -9.09 10.13
C PHE A 31 -10.05 -7.63 9.69
N LEU A 32 -10.29 -7.36 8.41
CA LEU A 32 -10.29 -5.99 7.90
C LEU A 32 -11.32 -5.10 8.60
N ASP A 33 -12.55 -5.59 8.79
CA ASP A 33 -13.59 -4.81 9.46
C ASP A 33 -13.25 -4.52 10.94
N GLU A 34 -12.54 -5.43 11.61
CA GLU A 34 -12.04 -5.20 12.98
C GLU A 34 -11.00 -4.06 13.02
N LEU A 35 -10.06 -4.04 12.07
CA LEU A 35 -9.08 -2.96 11.94
C LEU A 35 -9.77 -1.61 11.71
N LEU A 36 -10.76 -1.58 10.81
CA LEU A 36 -11.44 -0.36 10.40
C LEU A 36 -12.24 0.26 11.53
N GLU A 37 -12.94 -0.55 12.32
CA GLU A 37 -13.64 -0.05 13.51
C GLU A 37 -12.67 0.57 14.54
N LYS A 38 -11.44 0.04 14.66
CA LYS A 38 -10.42 0.62 15.55
C LYS A 38 -9.94 2.00 15.07
N ILE A 39 -9.73 2.18 13.76
CA ILE A 39 -9.21 3.45 13.21
C ILE A 39 -10.31 4.50 12.94
N LYS A 40 -11.57 4.08 12.79
CA LYS A 40 -12.71 4.97 12.51
C LYS A 40 -12.92 6.03 13.59
N THR A 41 -12.62 5.71 14.84
CA THR A 41 -12.71 6.68 15.95
C THR A 41 -11.58 7.71 15.98
N LYS A 42 -10.55 7.53 15.14
CA LYS A 42 -9.32 8.33 15.08
C LYS A 42 -9.12 9.05 13.74
N SER A 43 -10.04 8.85 12.79
CA SER A 43 -9.97 9.37 11.41
C SER A 43 -11.26 10.11 11.06
N GLU A 44 -11.19 10.99 10.07
CA GLU A 44 -12.37 11.69 9.53
C GLU A 44 -13.14 10.82 8.55
N ASN A 45 -12.41 10.12 7.68
CA ASN A 45 -13.00 9.22 6.69
C ASN A 45 -12.09 8.02 6.44
N VAL A 46 -12.69 6.90 6.08
CA VAL A 46 -11.98 5.70 5.65
C VAL A 46 -12.60 5.20 4.36
N GLU A 47 -11.81 5.24 3.29
CA GLU A 47 -12.17 4.84 1.94
C GLU A 47 -11.49 3.51 1.63
N LYS A 48 -12.28 2.54 1.15
CA LYS A 48 -11.75 1.23 0.74
C LYS A 48 -11.69 1.19 -0.77
N PHE A 49 -10.51 0.91 -1.31
CA PHE A 49 -10.36 0.58 -2.72
C PHE A 49 -10.46 -0.94 -2.82
N PHE A 50 -11.69 -1.43 -2.89
CA PHE A 50 -11.93 -2.85 -3.08
C PHE A 50 -11.64 -3.20 -4.53
N ASP A 51 -10.54 -3.89 -4.73
CA ASP A 51 -10.45 -4.79 -5.86
C ASP A 51 -10.39 -6.23 -5.32
N SER A 52 -11.45 -7.00 -5.63
CA SER A 52 -11.56 -8.40 -5.24
C SER A 52 -10.51 -9.26 -5.95
N ASN A 53 -9.83 -8.72 -6.96
CA ASN A 53 -8.89 -9.44 -7.81
C ASN A 53 -7.47 -8.84 -7.77
N GLU A 54 -7.09 -8.13 -6.70
CA GLU A 54 -5.73 -7.62 -6.52
C GLU A 54 -4.98 -8.35 -5.39
N PRO A 55 -3.63 -8.42 -5.43
CA PRO A 55 -2.83 -9.15 -4.45
C PRO A 55 -2.74 -8.44 -3.09
N SER A 56 -3.22 -7.20 -3.00
CA SER A 56 -3.37 -6.47 -1.75
C SER A 56 -4.74 -5.82 -1.60
N SER A 57 -5.17 -5.62 -0.36
CA SER A 57 -6.28 -4.73 -0.03
C SER A 57 -5.75 -3.33 0.26
N GLU A 58 -6.24 -2.34 -0.47
CA GLU A 58 -5.83 -0.94 -0.34
C GLU A 58 -6.91 -0.11 0.38
N ILE A 59 -6.47 0.67 1.37
CA ILE A 59 -7.33 1.46 2.23
C ILE A 59 -6.72 2.85 2.33
N ARG A 60 -7.51 3.86 1.99
CA ARG A 60 -7.16 5.27 2.19
C ARG A 60 -7.87 5.81 3.41
N ILE A 61 -7.09 6.39 4.30
CA ILE A 61 -7.56 6.85 5.60
C ILE A 61 -7.34 8.36 5.64
N VAL A 62 -8.42 9.14 5.51
CA VAL A 62 -8.35 10.57 5.75
C VAL A 62 -8.32 10.78 7.25
N VAL A 63 -7.14 11.09 7.79
CA VAL A 63 -6.92 11.18 9.23
C VAL A 63 -7.50 12.48 9.77
N ASN A 64 -7.19 13.60 9.13
CA ASN A 64 -7.57 14.92 9.61
C ASN A 64 -7.39 15.98 8.51
N ARG A 65 -8.24 17.01 8.54
CA ARG A 65 -8.04 18.27 7.84
C ARG A 65 -7.78 19.39 8.83
N CYS A 66 -6.74 20.18 8.57
CA CYS A 66 -6.35 21.30 9.42
C CYS A 66 -6.39 22.59 8.61
N SER A 67 -7.43 23.39 8.82
CA SER A 67 -7.56 24.70 8.18
C SER A 67 -6.73 25.75 8.92
N PHE A 68 -6.13 26.67 8.17
CA PHE A 68 -5.40 27.84 8.64
C PHE A 68 -5.76 29.05 7.76
N SER A 69 -5.21 30.24 8.04
CA SER A 69 -5.65 31.49 7.39
C SER A 69 -5.53 31.50 5.86
N GLU A 70 -4.60 30.71 5.31
CA GLU A 70 -4.23 30.74 3.89
C GLU A 70 -4.54 29.41 3.17
N GLY A 71 -5.18 28.44 3.85
CA GLY A 71 -5.50 27.17 3.22
C GLY A 71 -5.89 26.07 4.20
N GLU A 72 -5.79 24.84 3.72
CA GLU A 72 -6.07 23.62 4.49
C GLU A 72 -5.01 22.56 4.19
N ILE A 73 -4.59 21.85 5.23
CA ILE A 73 -3.74 20.66 5.12
C ILE A 73 -4.61 19.43 5.29
N GLU A 74 -4.63 18.53 4.30
CA GLU A 74 -5.22 17.20 4.42
C GLU A 74 -4.12 16.19 4.78
N TYR A 75 -4.33 15.40 5.84
CA TYR A 75 -3.45 14.31 6.25
C TYR A 75 -4.09 12.97 5.93
N VAL A 76 -3.38 12.12 5.20
CA VAL A 76 -3.87 10.83 4.69
C VAL A 76 -2.88 9.73 5.04
N SER A 77 -3.39 8.55 5.40
CA SER A 77 -2.57 7.34 5.47
C SER A 77 -3.07 6.34 4.42
N LEU A 78 -2.16 5.82 3.61
CA LEU A 78 -2.42 4.76 2.64
C LEU A 78 -1.90 3.43 3.18
N LEU A 79 -2.81 2.49 3.40
CA LEU A 79 -2.51 1.15 3.89
C LEU A 79 -2.74 0.13 2.78
N GLN A 80 -1.72 -0.69 2.52
CA GLN A 80 -1.81 -1.85 1.64
C GLN A 80 -1.51 -3.13 2.43
N ILE A 81 -2.49 -4.03 2.54
CA ILE A 81 -2.34 -5.32 3.23
C ILE A 81 -2.17 -6.41 2.19
N ASN A 82 -1.05 -7.14 2.24
CA ASN A 82 -0.77 -8.20 1.29
C ASN A 82 -1.62 -9.46 1.58
N LYS A 83 -2.15 -10.10 0.54
CA LYS A 83 -2.97 -11.33 0.64
C LYS A 83 -2.15 -12.61 0.44
N ILE A 84 -0.93 -12.51 -0.10
CA ILE A 84 -0.06 -13.63 -0.46
C ILE A 84 0.90 -13.96 0.68
N VAL A 85 1.54 -12.93 1.24
CA VAL A 85 2.50 -12.99 2.34
C VAL A 85 2.05 -12.11 3.50
N LYS A 86 2.53 -12.37 4.72
CA LYS A 86 2.16 -11.62 5.92
C LYS A 86 2.93 -10.30 6.05
N TYR A 87 2.76 -9.43 5.06
CA TYR A 87 3.35 -8.09 5.02
C TYR A 87 2.31 -7.01 4.74
N PHE A 88 2.59 -5.79 5.20
CA PHE A 88 1.80 -4.62 4.84
C PHE A 88 2.72 -3.43 4.59
N TYR A 89 2.26 -2.51 3.75
CA TYR A 89 2.89 -1.21 3.54
C TYR A 89 1.96 -0.14 4.08
N LEU A 90 2.50 0.81 4.83
CA LEU A 90 1.77 1.95 5.37
C LEU A 90 2.58 3.21 5.07
N GLN A 91 1.98 4.10 4.28
CA GLN A 91 2.53 5.37 3.88
C GLN A 91 1.68 6.50 4.46
N ASP A 92 2.34 7.51 4.98
CA ASP A 92 1.70 8.73 5.43
C ASP A 92 1.94 9.85 4.44
N GLU A 93 0.89 10.61 4.16
CA GLU A 93 0.86 11.70 3.19
C GLU A 93 0.29 12.96 3.82
N PHE A 94 0.66 14.09 3.22
CA PHE A 94 -0.06 15.34 3.40
C PHE A 94 -0.24 16.03 2.05
N SER A 95 -1.28 16.85 1.94
CA SER A 95 -1.45 17.78 0.83
C SER A 95 -1.94 19.14 1.34
N ILE A 96 -1.52 20.21 0.68
CA ILE A 96 -1.93 21.59 0.94
C ILE A 96 -2.25 22.25 -0.39
N ALA A 97 -3.33 23.03 -0.46
CA ALA A 97 -3.64 23.80 -1.66
C ALA A 97 -2.45 24.70 -2.04
N ASN A 98 -2.05 24.68 -3.31
CA ASN A 98 -0.91 25.46 -3.77
C ASN A 98 -1.29 26.95 -3.81
N PRO A 99 -0.65 27.82 -3.01
CA PRO A 99 -0.95 29.25 -3.04
C PRO A 99 -0.38 29.95 -4.29
N ASP A 100 0.52 29.30 -5.03
CA ASP A 100 1.08 29.84 -6.26
C ASP A 100 0.07 29.77 -7.41
N THR A 101 -0.46 30.91 -7.81
CA THR A 101 -1.43 31.02 -8.92
C THR A 101 -0.82 30.74 -10.29
N ASP A 102 0.51 30.82 -10.41
CA ASP A 102 1.25 30.45 -11.61
C ASP A 102 1.83 29.02 -11.50
N GLY A 103 1.53 28.33 -10.40
CA GLY A 103 1.94 26.96 -10.14
C GLY A 103 1.35 25.98 -11.16
N MET A 104 2.14 24.94 -11.49
CA MET A 104 1.69 23.88 -12.39
C MET A 104 0.69 22.93 -11.71
N ASP A 105 0.87 22.69 -10.41
CA ASP A 105 0.05 21.78 -9.60
C ASP A 105 -0.90 22.54 -8.67
N LEU A 106 -2.10 21.99 -8.48
CA LEU A 106 -3.12 22.55 -7.59
C LEU A 106 -2.80 22.36 -6.10
N TYR A 107 -1.91 21.42 -5.79
CA TYR A 107 -1.53 21.06 -4.43
C TYR A 107 -0.02 20.94 -4.33
N LEU A 108 0.52 21.28 -3.16
CA LEU A 108 1.84 20.82 -2.73
C LEU A 108 1.61 19.61 -1.84
N ASP A 109 2.31 18.52 -2.08
CA ASP A 109 2.15 17.29 -1.34
C ASP A 109 3.49 16.64 -1.01
N GLY A 110 3.41 15.60 -0.17
CA GLY A 110 4.55 14.79 0.16
C GLY A 110 4.12 13.54 0.90
N PHE A 111 4.97 12.52 0.81
CA PHE A 111 4.74 11.24 1.46
C PHE A 111 6.04 10.70 2.08
N ARG A 112 5.89 9.90 3.13
CA ARG A 112 6.99 9.18 3.79
C ARG A 112 6.45 8.03 4.65
N ASN A 113 7.35 7.30 5.29
CA ASN A 113 6.96 6.23 6.22
C ASN A 113 6.50 6.76 7.58
N GLU A 114 6.92 7.98 7.95
CA GLU A 114 6.63 8.59 9.24
C GLU A 114 5.45 9.58 9.21
N PRO A 115 4.60 9.59 10.25
CA PRO A 115 3.50 10.53 10.37
C PRO A 115 3.93 12.01 10.36
N TYR A 116 3.11 12.88 9.79
CA TYR A 116 3.28 14.34 9.81
C TYR A 116 2.54 15.02 10.96
N SER A 117 1.56 14.36 11.58
CA SER A 117 0.78 14.90 12.70
C SER A 117 0.58 13.88 13.82
N LYS A 118 0.24 14.38 15.02
CA LYS A 118 -0.04 13.51 16.18
C LYS A 118 -1.24 12.58 15.94
N LYS A 119 -2.29 13.05 15.26
CA LYS A 119 -3.44 12.21 14.89
C LYS A 119 -3.04 11.10 13.93
N GLN A 120 -2.20 11.42 12.94
CA GLN A 120 -1.70 10.43 11.97
C GLN A 120 -0.80 9.40 12.66
N PHE A 121 0.02 9.83 13.63
CA PHE A 121 0.77 8.91 14.48
C PHE A 121 -0.12 7.97 15.28
N ASP A 122 -1.21 8.47 15.85
CA ASP A 122 -2.13 7.61 16.62
C ASP A 122 -2.86 6.59 15.72
N VAL A 123 -3.09 6.92 14.45
CA VAL A 123 -3.63 6.00 13.43
C VAL A 123 -2.57 4.98 13.02
N ASP A 124 -1.34 5.42 12.68
CA ASP A 124 -0.22 4.56 12.31
C ASP A 124 0.06 3.52 13.41
N GLU A 125 0.22 3.95 14.66
CA GLU A 125 0.43 3.06 15.80
C GLU A 125 -0.72 2.05 15.97
N THR A 126 -1.96 2.47 15.75
CA THR A 126 -3.13 1.58 15.85
C THR A 126 -3.06 0.49 14.78
N ILE A 127 -2.72 0.86 13.54
CA ILE A 127 -2.58 -0.08 12.41
C ILE A 127 -1.40 -1.01 12.65
N CYS A 128 -0.23 -0.46 12.97
CA CYS A 128 1.01 -1.21 13.16
C CYS A 128 0.88 -2.24 14.28
N ASN A 129 0.35 -1.84 15.45
CA ASN A 129 0.15 -2.75 16.56
C ASN A 129 -0.84 -3.86 16.20
N PHE A 130 -1.99 -3.50 15.61
CA PHE A 130 -3.01 -4.48 15.23
C PHE A 130 -2.49 -5.49 14.21
N LEU A 131 -1.82 -5.05 13.14
CA LEU A 131 -1.30 -5.94 12.11
C LEU A 131 -0.16 -6.81 12.64
N THR A 132 0.68 -6.27 13.52
CA THR A 132 1.72 -7.05 14.21
C THR A 132 1.12 -8.16 15.08
N GLU A 133 0.03 -7.87 15.81
CA GLU A 133 -0.72 -8.89 16.57
C GLU A 133 -1.31 -9.99 15.68
N LYS A 134 -1.69 -9.66 14.43
CA LYS A 134 -2.14 -10.62 13.41
C LYS A 134 -0.98 -11.33 12.70
N GLY A 135 0.27 -11.08 13.11
CA GLY A 135 1.48 -11.72 12.58
C GLY A 135 2.01 -11.10 11.29
N TYR A 136 1.58 -9.90 10.92
CA TYR A 136 2.10 -9.18 9.76
C TYR A 136 3.33 -8.33 10.13
N SER A 137 4.23 -8.18 9.17
CA SER A 137 5.39 -7.29 9.27
C SER A 137 5.25 -6.07 8.36
N ARG A 138 5.68 -4.90 8.84
CA ARG A 138 5.68 -3.66 8.05
C ARG A 138 6.83 -3.69 7.04
N LEU A 139 6.53 -3.27 5.82
CA LEU A 139 7.50 -2.87 4.82
C LEU A 139 7.61 -1.34 4.79
N TYR A 140 8.79 -0.86 4.43
CA TYR A 140 9.07 0.55 4.21
C TYR A 140 9.30 0.82 2.72
N ILE A 141 9.29 2.09 2.32
CA ILE A 141 9.51 2.49 0.92
C ILE A 141 10.74 1.82 0.29
N ASN A 142 11.86 1.74 1.02
CA ASN A 142 13.08 1.11 0.53
C ASN A 142 12.94 -0.41 0.32
N ASP A 143 12.08 -1.08 1.10
CA ASP A 143 11.78 -2.49 0.89
C ASP A 143 10.88 -2.67 -0.35
N MET A 144 9.89 -1.79 -0.52
CA MET A 144 8.97 -1.79 -1.67
C MET A 144 9.70 -1.53 -3.00
N ASP A 145 10.71 -0.66 -2.98
CA ASP A 145 11.54 -0.30 -4.12
C ASP A 145 12.70 -1.27 -4.38
N GLU A 146 12.93 -2.25 -3.48
CA GLU A 146 14.00 -3.22 -3.67
C GLU A 146 13.78 -4.02 -4.96
N VAL A 147 14.76 -3.96 -5.86
CA VAL A 147 14.70 -4.63 -7.16
C VAL A 147 15.00 -6.13 -7.03
N TYR A 148 14.14 -6.94 -7.64
CA TYR A 148 14.34 -8.37 -7.86
C TYR A 148 15.01 -8.62 -9.23
N PRO A 149 16.32 -8.91 -9.29
CA PRO A 149 17.05 -8.99 -10.56
C PRO A 149 16.70 -10.24 -11.40
N GLY A 150 16.05 -11.24 -10.80
CA GLY A 150 15.75 -12.52 -11.46
C GLY A 150 14.56 -12.49 -12.43
N ILE A 151 13.77 -11.41 -12.47
CA ILE A 151 12.56 -11.30 -13.29
C ILE A 151 12.77 -10.24 -14.36
N LYS A 152 12.91 -10.68 -15.62
CA LYS A 152 13.31 -9.83 -16.75
C LYS A 152 12.19 -9.42 -17.70
N LYS A 153 10.98 -9.95 -17.52
CA LYS A 153 9.88 -9.72 -18.46
C LYS A 153 8.57 -9.46 -17.74
N PHE A 154 7.94 -8.35 -18.08
CA PHE A 154 6.52 -8.11 -17.90
C PHE A 154 5.82 -8.48 -19.20
N LYS A 155 4.57 -8.93 -19.12
CA LYS A 155 3.71 -9.03 -20.29
C LYS A 155 3.62 -7.63 -20.91
N ASP A 156 4.09 -7.48 -22.15
CA ASP A 156 3.95 -6.28 -23.00
C ASP A 156 4.44 -4.91 -22.44
N ARG A 157 5.34 -4.87 -21.43
CA ARG A 157 5.98 -3.61 -20.96
C ARG A 157 7.44 -3.54 -21.36
N GLU A 158 7.95 -2.32 -21.58
CA GLU A 158 9.35 -2.06 -21.96
C GLU A 158 10.36 -2.73 -21.01
N GLU A 159 11.50 -3.17 -21.55
CA GLU A 159 12.62 -3.82 -20.83
C GLU A 159 13.23 -2.98 -19.69
N THR A 160 12.84 -1.70 -19.58
CA THR A 160 13.27 -0.74 -18.55
C THR A 160 12.50 -0.88 -17.24
N ASN A 161 11.35 -1.57 -17.23
CA ASN A 161 10.63 -1.84 -15.99
C ASN A 161 11.38 -2.91 -15.21
N GLN A 162 11.92 -2.53 -14.05
CA GLN A 162 12.46 -3.47 -13.08
C GLN A 162 11.33 -3.98 -12.19
N MET A 163 11.35 -5.28 -11.89
CA MET A 163 10.49 -5.87 -10.87
C MET A 163 11.00 -5.47 -9.50
N THR A 164 10.23 -4.67 -8.77
CA THR A 164 10.47 -4.40 -7.35
C THR A 164 9.59 -5.29 -6.48
N VAL A 165 9.85 -5.35 -5.18
CA VAL A 165 8.99 -6.06 -4.22
C VAL A 165 7.54 -5.55 -4.27
N GLY A 166 7.35 -4.22 -4.32
CA GLY A 166 6.01 -3.61 -4.41
C GLY A 166 5.27 -4.09 -5.66
N LYS A 167 5.92 -4.03 -6.82
CA LYS A 167 5.37 -4.51 -8.09
C LYS A 167 5.06 -6.01 -8.10
N ALA A 168 5.88 -6.82 -7.42
CA ALA A 168 5.73 -8.28 -7.43
C ALA A 168 4.65 -8.78 -6.45
N LEU A 169 4.42 -8.07 -5.35
CA LEU A 169 3.57 -8.56 -4.27
C LEU A 169 2.30 -7.74 -4.08
N PHE A 170 2.28 -6.46 -4.45
CA PHE A 170 1.17 -5.55 -4.18
C PHE A 170 0.45 -5.07 -5.44
N MET A 171 0.85 -5.56 -6.62
CA MET A 171 0.23 -5.21 -7.91
C MET A 171 0.15 -6.43 -8.82
N ASP A 172 -0.95 -6.59 -9.56
CA ASP A 172 -1.04 -7.60 -10.63
C ASP A 172 -0.33 -7.15 -11.91
N MET A 173 1.00 -7.06 -11.87
CA MET A 173 1.82 -6.57 -12.98
C MET A 173 1.81 -7.46 -14.23
N TRP A 174 1.31 -8.69 -14.12
CA TRP A 174 1.19 -9.66 -15.22
C TRP A 174 -0.26 -9.83 -15.70
N GLU A 175 -1.21 -9.11 -15.11
CA GLU A 175 -2.65 -9.21 -15.38
C GLU A 175 -3.18 -10.65 -15.26
N LEU A 176 -2.65 -11.40 -14.29
CA LEU A 176 -3.02 -12.79 -14.03
C LEU A 176 -4.43 -12.94 -13.46
N CYS A 177 -4.94 -11.91 -12.78
CA CYS A 177 -6.22 -11.94 -12.10
C CYS A 177 -7.38 -11.49 -13.00
N ASN A 178 -7.06 -10.80 -14.09
CA ASN A 178 -8.01 -10.32 -15.11
C ASN A 178 -7.95 -11.11 -16.43
N SER A 179 -7.19 -12.20 -16.48
CA SER A 179 -7.21 -13.12 -17.62
C SER A 179 -8.42 -14.06 -17.52
N ASP A 180 -9.39 -13.87 -18.41
CA ASP A 180 -10.54 -14.76 -18.68
C ASP A 180 -10.11 -16.20 -19.06
#